data_AF-A0A7L5AIH8-F1
#
_entry.id   AF-A0A7L5AIH8-F1
#
_cell.length_a   1.000
_cell.length_b   1.000
_cell.length_c   1.000
_cell.angle_alpha   90.00
_cell.angle_beta   90.00
_cell.angle_gamma   90.00
#
_symmetry.space_group_name_H-M   'P 1'
#
loop_
_entity.id
_entity.type
_entity.pdbx_description
1 polymer ?
#
loop_
_entity_poly.entity_id
_entity_poly.type
_entity_poly.pdbx_seq_one_letter_code
_entity_poly.pdbx_strand_id
1 'polypeptide(L)'
;MQFAGVLPEDAPDPRVECAEMLTAMPIPVIEFAAQRSLEITDIGVNYGTDRAGFSVMTASVSATLWRNPEDRSDPVNLADLDDETRRSIEQVPHWPRPEWLLEQVERMRYPLLWDAVQTTWHREESEYTTLDHLLAQHANYILMNQFREELGLGLGDWDSPALTSTRTVRQGIHVAIGGETVMGAEIDTDPFVYAIGAKLANGGTLTAVISREHLPYIDLKFARRR
;
A
#
# COMPACT_ATOMS: atom_id res chain seq x y z
N MET A 1 -11.33 -2.65 -7.39
CA MET A 1 -11.11 -1.89 -8.64
C MET A 1 -11.74 -2.70 -9.77
N GLN A 2 -12.88 -2.27 -10.32
CA GLN A 2 -13.51 -2.94 -11.45
C GLN A 2 -12.93 -2.32 -12.72
N PHE A 3 -12.08 -3.06 -13.45
CA PHE A 3 -11.71 -2.68 -14.82
C PHE A 3 -12.89 -2.98 -15.75
N ALA A 4 -13.96 -2.18 -15.64
CA ALA A 4 -15.09 -2.24 -16.54
C ALA A 4 -14.77 -1.41 -17.79
N GLY A 5 -14.33 -2.08 -18.86
CA GLY A 5 -14.07 -1.46 -20.15
C GLY A 5 -13.02 -2.23 -20.97
N VAL A 6 -13.22 -2.26 -22.29
CA VAL A 6 -12.17 -2.74 -23.21
C VAL A 6 -11.20 -1.58 -23.43
N LEU A 7 -9.97 -1.72 -22.96
CA LEU A 7 -8.90 -0.77 -23.26
C LEU A 7 -8.26 -1.12 -24.60
N PRO A 8 -7.99 -0.13 -25.47
CA PRO A 8 -7.23 -0.38 -26.68
C PRO A 8 -5.77 -0.71 -26.34
N GLU A 9 -5.05 -1.34 -27.26
CA GLU A 9 -3.65 -1.79 -27.07
C GLU A 9 -2.68 -0.63 -26.78
N ASP A 10 -2.98 0.55 -27.31
CA ASP A 10 -2.22 1.78 -27.17
C ASP A 10 -2.66 2.65 -25.98
N ALA A 11 -3.51 2.13 -25.09
CA ALA A 11 -3.95 2.88 -23.92
C ALA A 11 -2.73 3.32 -23.07
N PRO A 12 -2.67 4.60 -22.67
CA PRO A 12 -1.52 5.14 -21.96
C PRO A 12 -1.30 4.40 -20.64
N ASP A 13 -0.03 4.17 -20.31
CA ASP A 13 0.34 3.55 -19.04
C ASP A 13 0.08 4.54 -17.90
N PRO A 14 -0.82 4.23 -16.93
CA PRO A 14 -1.13 5.11 -15.82
C PRO A 14 0.08 5.42 -14.93
N ARG A 15 1.13 4.57 -14.98
CA ARG A 15 2.38 4.78 -14.24
C ARG A 15 3.13 6.04 -14.70
N VAL A 16 2.91 6.50 -15.94
CA VAL A 16 3.57 7.70 -16.47
C VAL A 16 3.06 8.97 -15.78
N GLU A 17 1.74 9.17 -15.73
CA GLU A 17 1.12 10.30 -15.03
C GLU A 17 1.45 10.24 -13.53
N CYS A 18 1.43 9.05 -12.95
CA CYS A 18 1.79 8.87 -11.56
C CYS A 18 3.26 9.24 -11.28
N ALA A 19 4.19 8.88 -12.17
CA ALA A 19 5.60 9.26 -12.06
C ALA A 19 5.77 10.79 -12.10
N GLU A 20 5.04 11.50 -12.97
CA GLU A 20 5.03 12.96 -12.98
C GLU A 20 4.50 13.52 -11.66
N MET A 21 3.40 12.99 -11.14
CA MET A 21 2.82 13.45 -9.87
C MET A 21 3.75 13.17 -8.68
N LEU A 22 4.49 12.07 -8.68
CA LEU A 22 5.49 11.77 -7.66
C LEU A 22 6.61 12.82 -7.61
N THR A 23 6.99 13.41 -8.75
CA THR A 23 7.97 14.51 -8.77
C THR A 23 7.43 15.80 -8.14
N ALA A 24 6.11 15.96 -8.04
CA ALA A 24 5.46 17.10 -7.41
C ALA A 24 5.31 16.94 -5.88
N MET A 25 5.63 15.77 -5.32
CA MET A 25 5.58 15.54 -3.88
C MET A 25 6.48 16.54 -3.13
N PRO A 26 5.95 17.30 -2.14
CA PRO A 26 6.75 18.28 -1.38
C PRO A 26 7.81 17.64 -0.48
N ILE A 27 7.71 16.34 -0.25
CA ILE A 27 8.64 15.55 0.55
C ILE A 27 9.05 14.28 -0.22
N PRO A 28 10.27 13.76 0.01
CA PRO A 28 10.69 12.46 -0.52
C PRO A 28 9.71 11.36 -0.14
N VAL A 29 9.31 10.58 -1.14
CA VAL A 29 8.50 9.38 -0.95
C VAL A 29 9.34 8.31 -0.25
N ILE A 30 8.74 7.65 0.73
CA ILE A 30 9.32 6.55 1.47
C ILE A 30 8.71 5.24 0.97
N GLU A 31 9.55 4.23 0.76
CA GLU A 31 9.19 2.87 0.37
C GLU A 31 9.89 1.86 1.29
N PHE A 32 9.59 0.57 1.14
CA PHE A 32 10.38 -0.47 1.79
C PHE A 32 11.85 -0.34 1.38
N ALA A 33 12.76 -0.49 2.33
CA ALA A 33 14.17 -0.64 2.01
C ALA A 33 14.36 -1.91 1.15
N ALA A 34 15.29 -1.84 0.20
CA ALA A 34 15.59 -2.93 -0.70
C ALA A 34 15.87 -4.23 0.07
N GLN A 35 15.09 -5.27 -0.23
CA GLN A 35 15.17 -6.58 0.39
C GLN A 35 14.76 -7.65 -0.59
N ARG A 36 15.25 -8.88 -0.41
CA ARG A 36 15.06 -9.97 -1.38
C ARG A 36 13.60 -10.43 -1.50
N SER A 37 12.85 -10.35 -0.42
CA SER A 37 11.46 -10.81 -0.33
C SER A 37 10.44 -9.83 -0.92
N LEU A 38 10.82 -8.59 -1.25
CA LEU A 38 9.88 -7.59 -1.76
C LEU A 38 10.33 -7.03 -3.10
N GLU A 39 9.37 -6.91 -4.02
CA GLU A 39 9.53 -6.17 -5.26
C GLU A 39 8.47 -5.09 -5.32
N ILE A 40 8.87 -3.81 -5.36
CA ILE A 40 7.92 -2.69 -5.49
C ILE A 40 7.24 -2.80 -6.85
N THR A 41 5.92 -2.92 -6.83
CA THR A 41 5.14 -3.17 -8.05
C THR A 41 4.58 -1.89 -8.63
N ASP A 42 4.04 -1.05 -7.76
CA ASP A 42 3.29 0.13 -8.15
C ASP A 42 3.36 1.17 -7.05
N ILE A 43 3.22 2.43 -7.46
CA ILE A 43 3.06 3.53 -6.54
C ILE A 43 1.88 4.36 -7.04
N GLY A 44 0.83 4.48 -6.24
CA GLY A 44 -0.28 5.39 -6.50
C GLY A 44 -0.04 6.74 -5.83
N VAL A 45 -0.60 7.81 -6.39
CA VAL A 45 -0.64 9.13 -5.74
C VAL A 45 -2.07 9.62 -5.65
N ASN A 46 -2.49 9.99 -4.43
CA ASN A 46 -3.74 10.68 -4.17
C ASN A 46 -3.43 12.07 -3.63
N TYR A 47 -4.19 13.07 -4.06
CA TYR A 47 -3.98 14.45 -3.62
C TYR A 47 -5.28 15.23 -3.50
N GLY A 48 -5.25 16.25 -2.67
CA GLY A 48 -6.29 17.26 -2.55
C GLY A 48 -5.73 18.62 -2.92
N THR A 49 -6.55 19.45 -3.58
CA THR A 49 -6.17 20.82 -3.96
C THR A 49 -7.16 21.84 -3.44
N ASP A 50 -6.65 23.02 -3.11
CA ASP A 50 -7.41 24.22 -2.82
C ASP A 50 -6.89 25.41 -3.64
N ARG A 51 -7.33 26.64 -3.30
CA ARG A 51 -6.91 27.86 -4.01
C ARG A 51 -5.41 28.16 -3.92
N ALA A 52 -4.68 27.56 -2.98
CA ALA A 52 -3.25 27.75 -2.79
C ALA A 52 -2.43 26.56 -3.29
N GLY A 53 -3.04 25.61 -4.01
CA GLY A 53 -2.37 24.45 -4.62
C GLY A 53 -2.68 23.15 -3.86
N PHE A 54 -1.71 22.23 -3.77
CA PHE A 54 -1.87 20.97 -3.03
C PHE A 54 -2.02 21.21 -1.53
N SER A 55 -3.12 20.74 -0.95
CA SER A 55 -3.38 20.78 0.50
C SER A 55 -2.97 19.48 1.20
N VAL A 56 -3.06 18.36 0.49
CA VAL A 56 -2.62 17.02 0.92
C VAL A 56 -2.10 16.26 -0.29
N MET A 57 -1.05 15.46 -0.09
CA MET A 57 -0.60 14.45 -1.06
C MET A 57 -0.19 13.19 -0.32
N THR A 58 -0.61 12.03 -0.83
CA THR A 58 -0.23 10.71 -0.32
C THR A 58 0.29 9.87 -1.47
N ALA A 59 1.53 9.41 -1.34
CA ALA A 59 2.08 8.37 -2.19
C ALA A 59 1.90 7.02 -1.48
N SER A 60 1.24 6.07 -2.13
CA SER A 60 0.97 4.71 -1.63
C SER A 60 1.78 3.71 -2.43
N VAL A 61 2.61 2.91 -1.76
CA VAL A 61 3.53 1.95 -2.36
C VAL A 61 2.95 0.55 -2.19
N SER A 62 2.78 -0.14 -3.31
CA SER A 62 2.42 -1.56 -3.35
C SER A 62 3.64 -2.43 -3.70
N ALA A 63 3.70 -3.65 -3.18
CA ALA A 63 4.80 -4.56 -3.43
C ALA A 63 4.36 -6.02 -3.55
N THR A 64 4.97 -6.79 -4.45
CA THR A 64 4.85 -8.24 -4.50
C THR A 64 5.74 -8.87 -3.44
N LEU A 65 5.19 -9.85 -2.71
CA LEU A 65 5.92 -10.66 -1.75
C LEU A 65 6.42 -11.97 -2.37
N TRP A 66 7.72 -12.21 -2.22
CA TRP A 66 8.40 -13.45 -2.52
C TRP A 66 8.68 -14.20 -1.21
N ARG A 67 7.85 -15.20 -0.88
CA ARG A 67 8.03 -16.06 0.31
C ARG A 67 9.30 -16.93 0.20
N ASN A 68 9.65 -17.36 -1.01
CA ASN A 68 10.94 -17.95 -1.36
C ASN A 68 11.62 -17.08 -2.44
N PRO A 69 12.48 -16.12 -2.06
CA PRO A 69 13.12 -15.22 -3.01
C PRO A 69 14.25 -15.85 -3.82
N GLU A 70 14.77 -17.02 -3.40
CA GLU A 70 15.85 -17.72 -4.11
C GLU A 70 15.34 -18.51 -5.31
N ASP A 71 14.06 -18.90 -5.29
CA ASP A 71 13.35 -19.51 -6.41
C ASP A 71 11.97 -18.85 -6.58
N ARG A 72 11.89 -17.87 -7.48
CA ARG A 72 10.64 -17.16 -7.76
C ARG A 72 9.56 -18.04 -8.41
N SER A 73 9.94 -19.19 -8.96
CA SER A 73 8.99 -20.14 -9.54
C SER A 73 8.40 -21.12 -8.51
N ASP A 74 8.92 -21.11 -7.29
CA ASP A 74 8.40 -21.94 -6.19
C ASP A 74 6.92 -21.62 -5.93
N PRO A 75 6.03 -22.63 -5.95
CA PRO A 75 4.61 -22.46 -5.66
C PRO A 75 4.30 -21.76 -4.33
N VAL A 76 5.22 -21.77 -3.36
CA VAL A 76 5.06 -21.02 -2.10
C VAL A 76 4.94 -19.51 -2.33
N ASN A 77 5.41 -19.00 -3.47
CA ASN A 77 5.27 -17.60 -3.86
C ASN A 77 3.89 -17.26 -4.42
N LEU A 78 3.03 -18.24 -4.71
CA LEU A 78 1.71 -17.98 -5.25
C LEU A 78 0.74 -17.48 -4.16
N ALA A 79 -0.17 -16.59 -4.55
CA ALA A 79 -1.29 -16.19 -3.72
C ALA A 79 -2.30 -17.34 -3.59
N ASP A 80 -3.00 -17.39 -2.46
CA ASP A 80 -4.15 -18.26 -2.31
C ASP A 80 -5.34 -17.59 -3.00
N LEU A 81 -5.54 -17.93 -4.27
CA LEU A 81 -6.62 -17.38 -5.09
C LEU A 81 -7.79 -18.37 -5.13
N ASP A 82 -9.00 -17.85 -5.04
CA ASP A 82 -10.19 -18.63 -5.36
C ASP A 82 -10.20 -19.07 -6.84
N ASP A 83 -10.99 -20.10 -7.15
CA ASP A 83 -11.05 -20.68 -8.50
C ASP A 83 -11.60 -19.73 -9.56
N GLU A 84 -12.44 -18.75 -9.19
CA GLU A 84 -12.97 -17.75 -10.11
C GLU A 84 -11.89 -16.73 -10.50
N THR A 85 -11.20 -16.18 -9.50
CA THR A 85 -10.09 -15.26 -9.66
C THR A 85 -8.96 -15.90 -10.46
N ARG A 86 -8.57 -17.14 -10.13
CA ARG A 86 -7.56 -17.90 -10.89
C ARG A 86 -7.96 -18.06 -12.36
N ARG A 87 -9.20 -18.47 -12.63
CA ARG A 87 -9.70 -18.64 -14.00
C ARG A 87 -9.76 -17.32 -14.77
N SER A 88 -10.09 -16.21 -14.11
CA SER A 88 -10.13 -14.90 -14.77
C SER A 88 -8.75 -14.39 -15.18
N ILE A 89 -7.70 -14.73 -14.42
CA ILE A 89 -6.29 -14.43 -14.75
C ILE A 89 -5.81 -15.30 -15.92
N GLU A 90 -6.15 -16.60 -15.92
CA GLU A 90 -5.73 -17.55 -16.94
C GLU A 90 -6.45 -17.37 -18.29
N GLN A 91 -7.68 -16.86 -18.27
CA GLN A 91 -8.43 -16.58 -19.48
C GLN A 91 -7.84 -15.38 -20.21
N VAL A 92 -7.21 -15.64 -21.37
CA VAL A 92 -6.79 -14.59 -22.28
C VAL A 92 -8.02 -14.08 -23.05
N PRO A 93 -8.42 -12.81 -22.88
CA PRO A 93 -9.54 -12.25 -23.64
C PRO A 93 -9.25 -12.25 -25.14
N HIS A 94 -10.30 -12.28 -25.96
CA HIS A 94 -10.18 -12.31 -27.43
C HIS A 94 -9.72 -10.97 -28.05
N TRP A 95 -9.62 -9.90 -27.26
CA TRP A 95 -9.18 -8.58 -27.71
C TRP A 95 -7.77 -8.25 -27.20
N PRO A 96 -7.00 -7.44 -27.95
CA PRO A 96 -5.67 -7.02 -27.53
C PRO A 96 -5.73 -6.18 -26.24
N ARG A 97 -4.64 -6.20 -25.47
CA ARG A 97 -4.49 -5.47 -24.20
C ARG A 97 -3.12 -4.77 -24.18
N PRO A 98 -3.01 -3.59 -23.56
CA PRO A 98 -1.71 -2.96 -23.32
C PRO A 98 -0.75 -3.86 -22.52
N GLU A 99 0.55 -3.74 -22.76
CA GLU A 99 1.58 -4.50 -22.05
C GLU A 99 1.52 -4.28 -20.52
N TRP A 100 1.32 -3.04 -20.08
CA TRP A 100 1.22 -2.70 -18.66
C TRP A 100 0.07 -3.44 -17.95
N LEU A 101 -1.04 -3.71 -18.66
CA LEU A 101 -2.18 -4.43 -18.11
C LEU A 101 -1.87 -5.93 -17.99
N LEU A 102 -1.12 -6.49 -18.94
CA LEU A 102 -0.65 -7.87 -18.87
C LEU A 102 0.30 -8.08 -17.68
N GLU A 103 1.23 -7.15 -17.46
CA GLU A 103 2.12 -7.15 -16.29
C GLU A 103 1.32 -7.13 -14.98
N GLN A 104 0.27 -6.31 -14.91
CA GLN A 104 -0.58 -6.21 -13.72
C GLN A 104 -1.36 -7.50 -13.46
N VAL A 105 -1.94 -8.10 -14.51
CA VAL A 105 -2.65 -9.39 -14.41
C VAL A 105 -1.73 -10.52 -13.98
N GLU A 106 -0.50 -10.57 -14.52
CA GLU A 106 0.48 -11.58 -14.12
C GLU A 106 0.87 -11.44 -12.64
N ARG A 107 0.97 -10.21 -12.14
CA ARG A 107 1.28 -9.93 -10.72
C ARG A 107 0.16 -10.36 -9.77
N MET A 108 -1.08 -10.47 -10.22
CA MET A 108 -2.20 -10.96 -9.39
C MET A 108 -2.02 -12.43 -8.97
N ARG A 109 -1.10 -13.18 -9.60
CA ARG A 109 -0.77 -14.56 -9.21
C ARG A 109 0.02 -14.64 -7.89
N TYR A 110 0.61 -13.55 -7.44
CA TYR A 110 1.50 -13.49 -6.28
C TYR A 110 0.87 -12.64 -5.17
N PRO A 111 1.22 -12.87 -3.88
CA PRO A 111 0.72 -12.05 -2.79
C PRO A 111 1.16 -10.60 -2.97
N LEU A 112 0.18 -9.70 -2.95
CA LEU A 112 0.36 -8.28 -3.16
C LEU A 112 0.12 -7.53 -1.86
N LEU A 113 1.17 -6.86 -1.38
CA LEU A 113 1.08 -5.89 -0.29
C LEU A 113 0.50 -4.59 -0.86
N TRP A 114 -0.83 -4.53 -0.95
CA TRP A 114 -1.55 -3.40 -1.53
C TRP A 114 -1.43 -2.16 -0.64
N ASP A 115 -0.97 -1.04 -1.22
CA ASP A 115 -0.79 0.27 -0.58
C ASP A 115 -0.05 0.22 0.77
N ALA A 116 0.76 -0.81 0.97
CA ALA A 116 1.28 -1.22 2.26
C ALA A 116 2.20 -0.19 2.93
N VAL A 117 2.74 0.78 2.17
CA VAL A 117 3.47 1.92 2.72
C VAL A 117 2.89 3.20 2.16
N GLN A 118 2.54 4.15 3.02
CA GLN A 118 2.07 5.47 2.64
C GLN A 118 3.02 6.54 3.15
N THR A 119 3.34 7.49 2.27
CA THR A 119 3.99 8.75 2.61
C THR A 119 2.99 9.88 2.40
N THR A 120 2.51 10.46 3.50
CA THR A 120 1.50 11.50 3.48
C THR A 120 2.08 12.84 3.91
N TRP A 121 1.89 13.85 3.06
CA TRP A 121 2.17 15.24 3.34
C TRP A 121 0.88 16.04 3.43
N HIS A 122 0.82 16.94 4.40
CA HIS A 122 -0.23 17.96 4.51
C HIS A 122 0.44 19.33 4.58
N ARG A 123 -0.17 20.32 3.92
CA ARG A 123 0.29 21.70 4.01
C ARG A 123 0.11 22.27 5.42
N GLU A 124 -1.00 21.94 6.06
CA GLU A 124 -1.40 22.44 7.38
C GLU A 124 -1.63 21.27 8.33
N GLU A 125 -1.19 21.44 9.58
CA GLU A 125 -1.43 20.44 10.62
C GLU A 125 -2.84 20.59 11.22
N SER A 126 -3.44 19.45 11.55
CA SER A 126 -4.70 19.37 12.30
C SER A 126 -4.74 18.09 13.13
N GLU A 127 -5.81 17.91 13.90
CA GLU A 127 -6.04 16.65 14.63
C GLU A 127 -6.06 15.41 13.71
N TYR A 128 -6.46 15.59 12.43
CA TYR A 128 -6.50 14.54 11.41
C TYR A 128 -5.15 14.26 10.74
N THR A 129 -4.12 15.09 10.97
CA THR A 129 -2.79 14.90 10.37
C THR A 129 -1.77 14.32 11.37
N THR A 130 -2.22 13.99 12.58
CA THR A 130 -1.39 13.32 13.60
C THR A 130 -0.95 11.94 13.13
N LEU A 131 0.18 11.45 13.64
CA LEU A 131 0.67 10.11 13.30
C LEU A 131 -0.38 9.04 13.66
N ASP A 132 -0.97 9.15 14.85
CA ASP A 132 -1.95 8.23 15.38
C ASP A 132 -3.20 8.15 14.50
N HIS A 133 -3.69 9.32 14.05
CA HIS A 133 -4.84 9.37 13.16
C HIS A 133 -4.54 8.72 11.81
N LEU A 134 -3.44 9.11 11.17
CA LEU A 134 -3.07 8.58 9.85
C LEU A 134 -2.75 7.08 9.90
N LEU A 135 -2.14 6.60 10.98
CA LEU A 135 -1.85 5.18 11.17
C LEU A 135 -3.13 4.36 11.35
N ALA A 136 -4.07 4.84 12.17
CA ALA A 136 -5.37 4.20 12.32
C ALA A 136 -6.20 4.25 11.03
N GLN A 137 -6.16 5.37 10.30
CA GLN A 137 -6.85 5.51 9.02
C GLN A 137 -6.29 4.55 7.98
N HIS A 138 -4.96 4.44 7.85
CA HIS A 138 -4.33 3.51 6.92
C HIS A 138 -4.66 2.04 7.29
N ALA A 139 -4.58 1.68 8.58
CA ALA A 139 -4.95 0.34 9.03
C ALA A 139 -6.42 0.02 8.70
N ASN A 140 -7.35 0.95 8.95
CA ASN A 140 -8.75 0.79 8.57
C ASN A 140 -8.93 0.66 7.05
N TYR A 141 -8.18 1.42 6.24
CA TYR A 141 -8.23 1.31 4.79
C TYR A 141 -7.85 -0.11 4.31
N ILE A 142 -6.78 -0.70 4.85
CA ILE A 142 -6.38 -2.06 4.49
C ILE A 142 -7.39 -3.08 4.98
N LEU A 143 -7.83 -3.00 6.24
CA LEU A 143 -8.85 -3.90 6.80
C LEU A 143 -10.14 -3.89 5.96
N MET A 144 -10.62 -2.70 5.58
CA MET A 144 -11.85 -2.52 4.79
C MET A 144 -11.74 -2.94 3.33
N ASN A 145 -10.54 -3.12 2.78
CA ASN A 145 -10.34 -3.50 1.38
C ASN A 145 -9.83 -4.92 1.20
N GLN A 146 -9.05 -5.45 2.15
CA GLN A 146 -8.45 -6.78 2.06
C GLN A 146 -9.11 -7.83 2.94
N PHE A 147 -9.67 -7.44 4.10
CA PHE A 147 -10.17 -8.39 5.09
C PHE A 147 -11.69 -8.35 5.26
N ARG A 148 -12.42 -7.86 4.25
CA ARG A 148 -13.87 -7.64 4.35
C ARG A 148 -14.64 -8.91 4.67
N GLU A 149 -14.28 -10.01 4.02
CA GLU A 149 -14.97 -11.29 4.17
C GLU A 149 -14.73 -11.88 5.56
N GLU A 150 -13.47 -11.83 6.03
CA GLU A 150 -13.05 -12.26 7.36
C GLU A 150 -13.70 -11.43 8.47
N LEU A 151 -13.94 -10.16 8.20
CA LEU A 151 -14.65 -9.24 9.09
C LEU A 151 -16.18 -9.36 8.99
N GLY A 152 -16.70 -10.21 8.08
CA GLY A 152 -18.13 -10.41 7.87
C GLY A 152 -18.86 -9.20 7.31
N LEU A 153 -18.14 -8.30 6.61
CA LEU A 153 -18.69 -7.06 6.06
C LEU A 153 -19.22 -7.29 4.64
N GLY A 154 -20.50 -6.97 4.41
CA GLY A 154 -21.14 -7.18 3.11
C GLY A 154 -20.70 -6.16 2.05
N LEU A 155 -21.01 -6.46 0.77
CA LEU A 155 -20.90 -5.53 -0.36
C LEU A 155 -21.96 -4.43 -0.23
N GLY A 156 -21.73 -3.44 0.63
CA GLY A 156 -22.70 -2.38 0.92
C GLY A 156 -22.45 -1.65 2.24
N ASP A 157 -21.69 -2.27 3.15
CA ASP A 157 -21.38 -1.71 4.47
C ASP A 157 -20.20 -0.72 4.39
N TRP A 158 -20.36 0.31 3.55
CA TRP A 158 -19.38 1.40 3.42
C TRP A 158 -19.39 2.34 4.65
N ASP A 159 -20.49 2.35 5.40
CA ASP A 159 -20.66 3.06 6.68
C ASP A 159 -20.23 2.20 7.89
N SER A 160 -19.43 1.15 7.68
CA SER A 160 -18.92 0.33 8.77
C SER A 160 -18.14 1.19 9.78
N PRO A 161 -18.36 1.01 11.10
CA PRO A 161 -17.59 1.74 12.09
C PRO A 161 -16.10 1.44 11.93
N ALA A 162 -15.25 2.41 12.29
CA ALA A 162 -13.81 2.22 12.26
C ALA A 162 -13.43 0.94 13.04
N LEU A 163 -12.74 0.02 12.36
CA LEU A 163 -12.35 -1.30 12.86
C LEU A 163 -11.21 -1.19 13.88
N THR A 164 -10.36 -0.18 13.71
CA THR A 164 -9.35 0.24 14.67
C THR A 164 -9.43 1.75 14.94
N SER A 165 -8.81 2.22 16.03
CA SER A 165 -8.88 3.62 16.44
C SER A 165 -7.54 4.10 17.01
N THR A 166 -7.37 5.41 17.18
CA THR A 166 -6.16 6.00 17.77
C THR A 166 -5.84 5.48 19.17
N ARG A 167 -6.82 4.91 19.89
CA ARG A 167 -6.61 4.34 21.23
C ARG A 167 -5.76 3.06 21.24
N THR A 168 -5.65 2.37 20.11
CA THR A 168 -4.84 1.15 19.97
C THR A 168 -3.40 1.46 19.56
N VAL A 169 -3.11 2.73 19.27
CA VAL A 169 -1.78 3.19 18.85
C VAL A 169 -0.84 3.24 20.06
N ARG A 170 0.26 2.50 19.97
CA ARG A 170 1.35 2.51 20.94
C ARG A 170 2.48 3.39 20.44
N GLN A 171 2.72 4.49 21.13
CA GLN A 171 3.85 5.39 20.89
C GLN A 171 5.16 4.83 21.45
N GLY A 172 6.28 5.42 21.00
CA GLY A 172 7.58 5.20 21.62
C GLY A 172 8.34 4.00 21.06
N ILE A 173 7.96 3.52 19.88
CA ILE A 173 8.68 2.46 19.17
C ILE A 173 9.75 3.04 18.25
N HIS A 174 10.71 2.21 17.85
CA HIS A 174 11.79 2.59 16.95
C HIS A 174 11.46 2.17 15.51
N VAL A 175 11.50 3.11 14.58
CA VAL A 175 11.31 2.87 13.14
C VAL A 175 12.62 3.16 12.40
N ALA A 176 13.06 2.22 11.56
CA ALA A 176 14.28 2.38 10.78
C ALA A 176 13.97 2.99 9.40
N ILE A 177 14.47 4.21 9.14
CA ILE A 177 14.27 4.94 7.89
C ILE A 177 15.62 5.43 7.37
N GLY A 178 16.03 4.98 6.18
CA GLY A 178 17.29 5.41 5.56
C GLY A 178 18.55 5.06 6.36
N GLY A 179 18.49 4.03 7.21
CA GLY A 179 19.57 3.64 8.12
C GLY A 179 19.58 4.40 9.46
N GLU A 180 18.70 5.39 9.63
CA GLU A 180 18.50 6.10 10.89
C GLU A 180 17.34 5.48 11.68
N THR A 181 17.38 5.60 13.00
CA THR A 181 16.29 5.19 13.89
C THR A 181 15.53 6.42 14.37
N VAL A 182 14.23 6.47 14.09
CA VAL A 182 13.33 7.54 14.54
C VAL A 182 12.30 6.99 15.51
N MET A 183 11.76 7.86 16.37
CA MET A 183 10.64 7.51 17.22
C MET A 183 9.36 7.48 16.39
N GLY A 184 8.56 6.44 16.59
CA GLY A 184 7.31 6.24 15.89
C GLY A 184 6.24 5.63 16.79
N ALA A 185 5.23 5.09 16.11
CA ALA A 185 4.09 4.45 16.72
C ALA A 185 3.69 3.20 15.95
N GLU A 186 2.93 2.33 16.59
CA GLU A 186 2.43 1.10 15.97
C GLU A 186 1.04 0.72 16.46
N ILE A 187 0.39 -0.17 15.72
CA ILE A 187 -0.79 -0.92 16.13
C ILE A 187 -0.42 -2.40 16.05
N ASP A 188 -0.16 -3.02 17.20
CA ASP A 188 0.17 -4.45 17.33
C ASP A 188 -0.92 -5.24 18.06
N THR A 189 -2.12 -4.68 18.21
CA THR A 189 -3.23 -5.36 18.88
C THR A 189 -4.30 -5.86 17.92
N ASP A 190 -4.27 -5.43 16.66
CA ASP A 190 -5.18 -5.93 15.63
C ASP A 190 -4.84 -7.38 15.25
N PRO A 191 -5.82 -8.28 15.07
CA PRO A 191 -5.57 -9.69 14.78
C PRO A 191 -5.12 -9.97 13.34
N PHE A 192 -5.42 -9.10 12.37
CA PHE A 192 -5.14 -9.33 10.95
C PHE A 192 -3.92 -8.56 10.48
N VAL A 193 -3.74 -7.33 10.95
CA VAL A 193 -2.66 -6.46 10.51
C VAL A 193 -1.71 -6.05 11.63
N TYR A 194 -0.48 -5.76 11.25
CA TYR A 194 0.46 -4.97 12.04
C TYR A 194 0.66 -3.64 11.32
N ALA A 195 0.52 -2.53 12.05
CA ALA A 195 0.75 -1.20 11.50
C ALA A 195 1.91 -0.51 12.23
N ILE A 196 2.76 0.20 11.51
CA ILE A 196 3.88 0.97 12.06
C ILE A 196 4.03 2.28 11.31
N GLY A 197 4.43 3.35 11.98
CA GLY A 197 4.64 4.64 11.32
C GLY A 197 5.49 5.60 12.13
N ALA A 198 5.93 6.67 11.48
CA ALA A 198 6.71 7.73 12.10
C ALA A 198 6.49 9.07 11.41
N LYS A 199 6.73 10.16 12.15
CA LYS A 199 6.85 11.48 11.56
C LYS A 199 8.20 11.62 10.86
N LEU A 200 8.19 12.24 9.69
CA LEU A 200 9.41 12.45 8.89
C LEU A 200 10.05 13.79 9.26
N ALA A 201 11.38 13.83 9.29
CA ALA A 201 12.14 15.01 9.71
C ALA A 201 11.94 16.24 8.81
N ASN A 202 11.57 16.03 7.55
CA ASN A 202 11.28 17.04 6.54
C ASN A 202 9.79 17.35 6.40
N GLY A 203 8.97 16.92 7.36
CA GLY A 203 7.52 17.05 7.32
C GLY A 203 6.84 15.83 6.72
N GLY A 204 5.57 15.65 7.06
CA GLY A 204 4.77 14.49 6.66
C GLY A 204 4.92 13.28 7.59
N THR A 205 4.25 12.21 7.18
CA THR A 205 4.06 11.00 7.98
C THR A 205 4.29 9.77 7.10
N LEU A 206 5.10 8.84 7.59
CA LEU A 206 5.19 7.48 7.09
C LEU A 206 4.20 6.60 7.87
N THR A 207 3.40 5.81 7.17
CA THR A 207 2.65 4.70 7.77
C THR A 207 2.84 3.46 6.90
N ALA A 208 2.90 2.30 7.53
CA ALA A 208 2.98 1.02 6.86
C ALA A 208 2.03 0.04 7.55
N VAL A 209 1.29 -0.75 6.78
CA VAL A 209 0.31 -1.71 7.27
C VAL A 209 0.50 -3.02 6.53
N ILE A 210 0.72 -4.09 7.29
CA ILE A 210 1.13 -5.39 6.76
C ILE A 210 0.23 -6.47 7.34
N SER A 211 -0.26 -7.39 6.50
CA SER A 211 -0.90 -8.61 6.99
C SER A 211 0.05 -9.37 7.92
N ARG A 212 -0.43 -9.80 9.09
CA ARG A 212 0.38 -10.54 10.05
C ARG A 212 0.95 -11.82 9.50
N GLU A 213 0.26 -12.45 8.55
CA GLU A 213 0.74 -13.67 7.90
C GLU A 213 2.01 -13.43 7.05
N HIS A 214 2.21 -12.19 6.58
CA HIS A 214 3.33 -11.80 5.73
C HIS A 214 4.50 -11.23 6.53
N LEU A 215 4.24 -10.77 7.75
CA LEU A 215 5.23 -10.17 8.64
C LEU A 215 6.52 -11.02 8.82
N PRO A 216 6.47 -12.37 8.92
CA PRO A 216 7.69 -13.19 9.04
C PRO A 216 8.65 -13.11 7.85
N TYR A 217 8.19 -12.64 6.69
CA TYR A 217 8.97 -12.58 5.45
C TYR A 217 9.53 -11.17 5.17
N ILE A 218 9.21 -10.18 6.00
CA ILE A 218 9.45 -8.76 5.72
C ILE A 218 10.36 -8.15 6.78
N ASP A 219 11.44 -7.51 6.33
CA ASP A 219 12.24 -6.62 7.16
C ASP A 219 11.61 -5.22 7.12
N LEU A 220 11.05 -4.78 8.26
CA LEU A 220 10.37 -3.48 8.42
C LEU A 220 11.37 -2.32 8.51
N LYS A 221 12.11 -2.15 7.43
CA LYS A 221 13.01 -1.02 7.19
C LYS A 221 12.50 -0.26 5.99
N PHE A 222 12.66 1.05 6.05
CA PHE A 222 12.19 1.96 5.02
C PHE A 222 13.33 2.77 4.45
N ALA A 223 13.19 3.22 3.22
CA ALA A 223 14.18 4.05 2.55
C ALA A 223 13.48 5.15 1.75
N ARG A 224 14.20 6.25 1.54
CA ARG A 224 13.79 7.27 0.58
C ARG A 224 13.89 6.66 -0.82
N ARG A 225 12.84 6.80 -1.60
CA ARG A 225 12.85 6.49 -3.02
C ARG A 225 13.91 7.35 -3.71
N ARG A 226 14.64 6.73 -4.63
CA ARG A 226 15.69 7.39 -5.44
C ARG A 226 15.11 8.03 -6.69
#